data_AF-A0AAV4BP73-F1
#
_entry.id   AF-A0AAV4BP73-F1
#
_cell.length_a   1.000
_cell.length_b   1.000
_cell.length_c   1.000
_cell.angle_alpha   90.00
_cell.angle_beta   90.00
_cell.angle_gamma   90.00
#
_symmetry.space_group_name_H-M   'P 1'
#
loop_
_entity.id
_entity.type
_entity.pdbx_description
1 polymer ?
#
loop_
_entity_poly.entity_id
_entity_poly.type
_entity_poly.pdbx_seq_one_letter_code
_entity_poly.pdbx_strand_id
1 'polypeptide(L)'
;MHILRELWTKEIQEYVLNLRERFDDTFQIAREELQKAQAKQKHYYDRTVRRRKLCVGDKILILLPTESDKLLMQWKDLFDVLAIVGINDYHINVKRKQKTFNANLLKRYFTRDTAMTLWKTTTRVAAVMTVAVKSYPSLLAGLARRQ
;
A
#
# COMPACT_ATOMS: atom_id res chain seq x y z
N MET A 1 -34.28 -50.35 26.07
CA MET A 1 -33.03 -49.85 25.44
C MET A 1 -33.23 -48.98 24.19
N HIS A 2 -34.32 -49.09 23.42
CA HIS A 2 -34.55 -48.24 22.24
C HIS A 2 -34.96 -46.79 22.58
N ILE A 3 -35.88 -46.63 23.55
CA ILE A 3 -36.39 -45.32 23.98
C ILE A 3 -35.29 -44.40 24.53
N LEU A 4 -34.31 -44.95 25.26
CA LEU A 4 -33.17 -44.18 25.77
C LEU A 4 -32.23 -43.71 24.66
N ARG A 5 -31.96 -44.53 23.64
CA ARG A 5 -31.15 -44.10 22.49
C ARG A 5 -31.83 -42.97 21.73
N GLU A 6 -33.14 -43.05 21.50
CA GLU A 6 -33.89 -42.01 20.80
C GLU A 6 -33.91 -40.68 21.57
N LEU A 7 -34.02 -40.72 22.91
CA LEU A 7 -34.00 -39.52 23.74
C LEU A 7 -32.63 -38.81 23.69
N TRP A 8 -31.55 -39.56 23.88
CA TRP A 8 -30.19 -39.02 23.86
C TRP A 8 -29.77 -38.53 22.47
N THR A 9 -30.27 -39.17 21.40
CA THR A 9 -29.97 -38.72 20.02
C THR A 9 -30.60 -37.35 19.73
N LYS A 10 -31.79 -37.08 20.27
CA LYS A 10 -32.47 -35.77 20.12
C LYS A 10 -31.75 -34.67 20.88
N GLU A 11 -31.35 -34.94 22.12
CA GLU A 11 -30.62 -33.96 22.97
C GLU A 11 -29.24 -33.62 22.38
N ILE A 12 -28.51 -34.61 21.86
CA ILE A 12 -27.23 -34.39 21.18
C ILE A 12 -27.42 -33.60 19.88
N GLN A 13 -28.47 -33.88 19.11
CA GLN A 13 -28.77 -33.15 17.88
C GLN A 13 -29.10 -31.68 18.16
N GLU A 14 -29.91 -31.41 19.18
CA GLU A 14 -30.25 -30.05 19.60
C GLU A 14 -29.02 -29.28 20.08
N TYR A 15 -28.15 -29.91 20.87
CA TYR A 15 -26.89 -29.32 21.32
C TYR A 15 -25.97 -28.97 20.14
N VAL A 16 -25.79 -29.88 19.18
CA VAL A 16 -24.94 -29.64 18.00
C VAL A 16 -25.50 -28.52 17.12
N LEU A 17 -26.83 -28.43 16.98
CA LEU A 17 -27.48 -27.34 16.26
C LEU A 17 -27.26 -25.99 16.96
N ASN A 18 -27.49 -25.92 18.28
CA ASN A 18 -27.28 -24.70 19.05
C ASN A 18 -25.80 -24.26 19.03
N LEU A 19 -24.87 -25.22 19.06
CA LEU A 19 -23.44 -24.93 18.96
C LEU A 19 -23.08 -24.34 17.59
N ARG A 20 -23.64 -24.86 16.50
CA ARG A 20 -23.42 -24.31 15.15
C ARG A 20 -23.97 -22.88 15.04
N GLU A 21 -25.18 -22.64 15.53
CA GLU A 21 -25.79 -21.32 15.56
C GLU A 21 -24.91 -20.31 16.30
N ARG A 22 -24.40 -20.67 17.49
CA ARG A 22 -23.45 -19.83 18.25
C ARG A 22 -22.14 -19.58 17.49
N PHE A 23 -21.62 -20.57 16.76
CA PHE A 23 -20.43 -20.37 15.95
C PHE A 23 -20.68 -19.39 14.80
N ASP A 24 -21.82 -19.52 14.12
CA ASP A 24 -22.18 -18.63 13.03
C ASP A 24 -22.37 -17.18 13.54
N ASP A 25 -23.01 -17.00 14.70
CA ASP A 25 -23.16 -15.71 15.35
C ASP A 25 -21.80 -15.08 15.73
N THR A 26 -20.92 -15.87 16.35
CA THR A 26 -19.60 -15.39 16.74
C THR A 26 -18.71 -15.10 15.53
N PHE A 27 -18.81 -15.88 14.45
CA PHE A 27 -18.11 -15.61 13.19
C PHE A 27 -18.63 -14.34 12.53
N GLN A 28 -19.93 -14.09 12.60
CA GLN A 28 -20.53 -12.87 12.07
C GLN A 28 -19.98 -11.64 12.79
N ILE A 29 -19.97 -11.65 14.12
CA ILE A 29 -19.37 -10.58 14.94
C ILE A 29 -17.88 -10.40 14.60
N ALA A 30 -17.12 -11.49 14.53
CA ALA A 30 -15.70 -11.44 14.22
C ALA A 30 -15.44 -10.84 12.83
N ARG A 31 -16.28 -11.15 11.82
CA ARG A 31 -16.17 -10.59 10.47
C ARG A 31 -16.47 -9.09 10.46
N GLU A 32 -17.49 -8.65 11.17
CA GLU A 32 -17.85 -7.23 11.26
C GLU A 32 -16.74 -6.41 11.91
N GLU A 33 -16.19 -6.89 13.03
CA GLU A 33 -15.07 -6.23 13.71
C GLU A 33 -13.80 -6.26 12.86
N LEU A 34 -13.54 -7.37 12.14
CA LEU A 34 -12.43 -7.44 11.20
C LEU A 34 -12.57 -6.39 10.09
N GLN A 35 -13.76 -6.22 9.52
CA GLN A 35 -14.01 -5.19 8.49
C GLN A 35 -13.80 -3.78 9.03
N LYS A 36 -14.30 -3.48 10.23
CA LYS A 36 -14.09 -2.18 10.91
C LYS A 36 -12.59 -1.93 11.16
N ALA A 37 -11.87 -2.94 11.67
CA ALA A 37 -10.45 -2.87 11.91
C ALA A 37 -9.65 -2.65 10.63
N GLN A 38 -9.99 -3.37 9.53
CA GLN A 38 -9.37 -3.20 8.22
C GLN A 38 -9.59 -1.80 7.64
N ALA A 39 -10.81 -1.26 7.75
CA ALA A 39 -11.12 0.09 7.30
C ALA A 39 -10.32 1.15 8.06
N LYS A 40 -10.27 1.01 9.40
CA LYS A 40 -9.47 1.87 10.29
C LYS A 40 -7.98 1.77 9.92
N GLN A 41 -7.48 0.56 9.75
CA GLN A 41 -6.10 0.27 9.38
C GLN A 41 -5.74 0.97 8.06
N LYS A 42 -6.53 0.75 7.01
CA LYS A 42 -6.33 1.38 5.70
C LYS A 42 -6.26 2.90 5.81
N HIS A 43 -7.20 3.53 6.52
CA HIS A 43 -7.19 4.98 6.73
C HIS A 43 -5.89 5.44 7.41
N TYR A 44 -5.46 4.78 8.50
CA TYR A 44 -4.26 5.19 9.22
C TYR A 44 -2.96 4.97 8.46
N TYR A 45 -2.86 3.92 7.64
CA TYR A 45 -1.68 3.67 6.83
C TYR A 45 -1.65 4.56 5.59
N ASP A 46 -2.78 4.75 4.89
CA ASP A 46 -2.82 5.54 3.67
C ASP A 46 -2.62 7.05 3.92
N ARG A 47 -2.97 7.57 5.11
CA ARG A 47 -2.87 9.02 5.42
C ARG A 47 -1.47 9.60 5.25
N THR A 48 -0.41 8.82 5.48
CA THR A 48 0.98 9.28 5.38
C THR A 48 1.67 8.78 4.10
N VAL A 49 0.97 8.03 3.26
CA VAL A 49 1.57 7.43 2.06
C VAL A 49 1.79 8.51 1.00
N ARG A 50 3.05 8.71 0.66
CA ARG A 50 3.42 9.49 -0.52
C ARG A 50 3.26 8.62 -1.76
N ARG A 51 2.46 9.09 -2.73
CA ARG A 51 2.32 8.41 -4.02
C ARG A 51 3.64 8.43 -4.79
N ARG A 52 4.26 7.27 -4.93
CA ARG A 52 5.47 7.08 -5.75
C ARG A 52 5.02 6.64 -7.14
N LYS A 53 5.24 7.49 -8.14
CA LYS A 53 5.02 7.14 -9.55
C LYS A 53 6.38 6.90 -10.19
N LEU A 54 6.56 5.70 -10.74
CA LEU A 54 7.70 5.35 -11.56
C LEU A 54 7.25 5.32 -13.02
N CYS A 55 8.08 5.85 -13.91
CA CYS A 55 7.83 5.80 -15.35
C CYS A 55 8.65 4.68 -15.99
N VAL A 56 8.20 4.20 -17.14
CA VAL A 56 8.98 3.29 -17.99
C VAL A 56 10.31 3.98 -18.36
N GLY A 57 11.42 3.26 -18.22
CA GLY A 57 12.77 3.80 -18.44
C GLY A 57 13.41 4.52 -17.24
N ASP A 58 12.70 4.68 -16.11
CA ASP A 58 13.34 5.17 -14.88
C ASP A 58 14.33 4.14 -14.32
N LYS A 59 15.48 4.65 -13.83
CA LYS A 59 16.47 3.85 -13.10
C LYS A 59 16.01 3.66 -11.66
N ILE A 60 16.05 2.41 -11.20
CA ILE A 60 15.56 2.01 -9.89
C ILE A 60 16.49 1.01 -9.22
N LEU A 61 16.50 1.02 -7.89
CA LEU A 61 17.11 0.00 -7.04
C LEU A 61 16.02 -0.94 -6.53
N ILE A 62 16.32 -2.22 -6.43
CA ILE A 62 15.39 -3.24 -5.92
C ILE A 62 15.87 -3.73 -4.55
N LEU A 63 14.95 -3.80 -3.59
CA LEU A 63 15.18 -4.40 -2.29
C LEU A 63 15.07 -5.92 -2.39
N LEU A 64 16.19 -6.63 -2.19
CA LEU A 64 16.25 -8.09 -2.24
C LEU A 64 16.93 -8.65 -0.98
N PRO A 65 16.56 -9.85 -0.54
CA PRO A 65 17.26 -10.51 0.55
C PRO A 65 18.69 -10.85 0.14
N THR A 66 19.56 -10.93 1.15
CA THR A 66 20.95 -11.33 0.98
C THR A 66 21.03 -12.85 0.82
N GLU A 67 22.05 -13.35 0.11
CA GLU A 67 22.22 -14.79 -0.10
C GLU A 67 22.62 -15.52 1.19
N SER A 68 23.33 -14.84 2.09
CA SER A 68 23.77 -15.37 3.39
C SER A 68 22.67 -15.32 4.47
N ASP A 69 21.83 -14.29 4.48
CA ASP A 69 20.75 -14.12 5.45
C ASP A 69 19.47 -13.61 4.78
N LYS A 70 18.41 -14.40 4.92
CA LYS A 70 17.09 -14.11 4.35
C LYS A 70 16.34 -12.99 5.11
N LEU A 71 16.74 -12.69 6.34
CA LEU A 71 16.17 -11.60 7.13
C LEU A 71 16.77 -10.25 6.75
N LEU A 72 18.00 -10.24 6.22
CA LEU A 72 18.68 -9.02 5.82
C LEU A 72 18.35 -8.65 4.38
N MET A 73 17.60 -7.56 4.23
CA MET A 73 17.25 -6.94 2.96
C MET A 73 18.28 -5.88 2.56
N GLN A 74 18.73 -5.93 1.31
CA GLN A 74 19.69 -4.98 0.74
C GLN A 74 19.18 -4.38 -0.57
N TRP A 75 19.48 -3.10 -0.80
CA TRP A 75 19.23 -2.45 -2.09
C TRP A 75 20.26 -2.95 -3.09
N LYS A 76 19.81 -3.75 -4.05
CA LYS A 76 20.63 -4.26 -5.16
C LYS A 76 20.60 -3.29 -6.34
N ASP A 77 21.49 -3.57 -7.29
CA ASP A 77 21.86 -2.82 -8.51
C ASP A 77 20.76 -1.99 -9.20
N LEU A 78 21.22 -1.11 -10.09
CA LEU A 78 20.34 -0.33 -10.93
C LEU A 78 19.69 -1.20 -12.02
N PHE A 79 18.36 -1.18 -12.04
CA PHE A 79 17.54 -1.77 -13.08
C PHE A 79 16.65 -0.73 -13.73
N ASP A 80 16.16 -1.03 -14.94
CA ASP A 80 15.23 -0.18 -15.66
C ASP A 80 13.81 -0.75 -15.59
N VAL A 81 12.82 0.13 -15.43
CA VAL A 81 11.40 -0.25 -15.46
C VAL A 81 10.97 -0.53 -16.90
N LEU A 82 10.42 -1.72 -17.14
CA LEU A 82 9.93 -2.13 -18.47
C LEU A 82 8.48 -1.70 -18.72
N ALA A 83 7.59 -1.93 -17.74
CA ALA A 83 6.18 -1.66 -17.88
C ALA A 83 5.51 -1.43 -16.51
N ILE A 84 4.39 -0.71 -16.54
CA ILE A 84 3.53 -0.47 -15.38
C ILE A 84 2.34 -1.42 -15.50
N VAL A 85 2.20 -2.35 -14.55
CA VAL A 85 1.15 -3.38 -14.59
C VAL A 85 -0.06 -2.95 -13.78
N GLY A 86 0.18 -2.31 -12.65
CA GLY A 86 -0.85 -1.81 -11.75
C GLY A 86 -0.44 -0.51 -11.07
N ILE A 87 -1.25 -0.07 -10.11
CA ILE A 87 -1.02 1.19 -9.39
C ILE A 87 0.32 1.17 -8.65
N ASN A 88 0.66 0.02 -8.04
CA ASN A 88 1.90 -0.17 -7.31
C ASN A 88 2.77 -1.30 -7.87
N ASP A 89 2.38 -1.97 -8.95
CA ASP A 89 3.08 -3.15 -9.45
C ASP A 89 3.75 -2.86 -10.79
N TYR A 90 5.05 -3.13 -10.85
CA TYR A 90 5.92 -2.77 -11.97
C TYR A 90 6.68 -3.99 -12.49
N HIS A 91 6.81 -4.09 -13.81
CA HIS A 91 7.67 -5.07 -14.46
C HIS A 91 9.10 -4.54 -14.59
N ILE A 92 10.06 -5.33 -14.14
CA ILE A 92 11.48 -4.98 -14.14
C ILE A 92 12.27 -6.11 -14.79
N ASN A 93 13.28 -5.74 -15.59
CA ASN A 93 14.22 -6.69 -16.16
C ASN A 93 15.32 -7.04 -15.14
N VAL A 94 15.24 -8.20 -14.52
CA VAL A 94 16.28 -8.69 -13.62
C VAL A 94 17.04 -9.81 -14.31
N LYS A 95 18.29 -9.54 -14.72
CA LYS A 95 19.20 -10.54 -15.32
C LYS A 95 18.55 -11.34 -16.46
N ARG A 96 17.93 -10.64 -17.43
CA ARG A 96 17.24 -11.21 -18.61
C ARG A 96 15.92 -11.95 -18.32
N LYS A 97 15.38 -11.83 -17.11
CA LYS A 97 14.04 -12.31 -16.76
C LYS A 97 13.17 -11.14 -16.34
N GLN A 98 11.97 -11.08 -16.87
CA GLN A 98 10.96 -10.13 -16.44
C GLN A 98 10.34 -10.62 -15.12
N LYS A 99 10.33 -9.74 -14.11
CA LYS A 99 9.69 -10.01 -12.82
C LYS A 99 8.83 -8.83 -12.40
N THR A 100 7.75 -9.13 -11.71
CA THR A 100 6.84 -8.14 -11.13
C THR A 100 7.27 -7.83 -9.70
N PHE A 101 7.40 -6.55 -9.39
CA PHE A 101 7.70 -6.08 -8.05
C PHE A 101 6.74 -4.99 -7.63
N ASN A 102 6.38 -5.00 -6.35
CA ASN A 102 5.60 -3.92 -5.76
C ASN A 102 6.47 -2.69 -5.48
N ALA A 103 5.90 -1.49 -5.60
CA ALA A 103 6.54 -0.19 -5.41
C ALA A 103 7.29 -0.07 -4.07
N ASN A 104 6.85 -0.79 -3.04
CA ASN A 104 7.48 -0.81 -1.73
C ASN A 104 8.91 -1.36 -1.78
N LEU A 105 9.19 -2.29 -2.69
CA LEU A 105 10.51 -2.89 -2.89
C LEU A 105 11.39 -2.07 -3.84
N LEU A 106 10.89 -0.94 -4.35
CA LEU A 106 11.55 -0.16 -5.39
C LEU A 106 11.92 1.22 -4.88
N LYS A 107 13.12 1.68 -5.27
CA LYS A 107 13.60 3.02 -4.99
C LYS A 107 14.10 3.66 -6.27
N ARG A 108 13.50 4.78 -6.66
CA ARG A 108 13.97 5.58 -7.79
C ARG A 108 15.37 6.09 -7.54
N TYR A 109 16.26 5.84 -8.49
CA TYR A 109 17.63 6.31 -8.46
C TYR A 109 17.74 7.58 -9.30
N PHE A 110 18.29 8.65 -8.71
CA PHE A 110 18.57 9.89 -9.41
C PHE A 110 20.07 10.03 -9.57
N THR A 111 20.53 10.13 -10.82
CA THR A 111 21.92 10.50 -11.11
C THR A 111 22.19 11.91 -10.62
N ARG A 112 23.44 12.22 -10.27
CA ARG A 112 23.85 13.53 -9.75
C ARG A 112 23.40 14.69 -10.64
N ASP A 113 23.46 14.54 -11.96
CA ASP A 113 23.06 15.56 -12.93
C ASP A 113 21.53 15.76 -12.97
N THR A 114 20.77 14.67 -12.89
CA THR A 114 19.31 14.71 -12.79
C THR A 114 18.86 15.37 -11.50
N ALA A 115 19.49 15.02 -10.37
CA ALA A 115 19.25 15.66 -9.09
C ALA A 115 19.59 17.17 -9.16
N MET A 116 20.68 17.51 -9.87
CA MET A 116 21.10 18.89 -10.07
C MET A 116 20.04 19.72 -10.83
N THR A 117 19.43 19.10 -11.84
CA THR A 117 18.40 19.72 -12.66
C THR A 117 17.09 19.89 -11.89
N LEU A 118 16.69 18.86 -11.13
CA LEU A 118 15.46 18.86 -10.33
C LEU A 118 15.46 19.93 -9.23
N TRP A 119 16.59 20.15 -8.54
CA TRP A 119 16.66 21.22 -7.54
C TRP A 119 16.55 22.60 -8.20
N LYS A 120 17.23 22.82 -9.34
CA LYS A 120 17.16 24.10 -10.07
C LYS A 120 15.73 24.41 -10.50
N THR A 121 15.01 23.43 -11.05
CA THR A 121 13.61 23.61 -11.44
C THR A 121 12.70 23.88 -10.24
N THR A 122 12.93 23.20 -9.11
CA THR A 122 12.11 23.38 -7.91
C THR A 122 12.30 24.77 -7.32
N THR A 123 13.53 25.26 -7.25
CA THR A 123 13.86 26.63 -6.79
C THR A 123 13.23 27.68 -7.71
N ARG A 124 13.24 27.46 -9.03
CA ARG A 124 12.60 28.37 -10.00
C ARG A 124 11.08 28.41 -9.83
N VAL A 125 10.42 27.27 -9.67
CA VAL A 125 8.96 27.23 -9.47
C VAL A 125 8.57 27.88 -8.15
N ALA A 126 9.32 27.62 -7.07
CA ALA A 126 9.11 28.29 -5.78
C ALA A 126 9.30 29.81 -5.87
N ALA A 127 10.30 30.27 -6.62
CA ALA A 127 10.52 31.70 -6.87
C ALA A 127 9.36 32.32 -7.68
N VAL A 128 8.89 31.66 -8.75
CA VAL A 128 7.77 32.15 -9.57
C VAL A 128 6.46 32.19 -8.76
N MET A 129 6.18 31.17 -7.96
CA MET A 129 5.02 31.16 -7.06
C MET A 129 5.09 32.27 -6.02
N THR A 130 6.27 32.55 -5.48
CA THR A 130 6.47 33.66 -4.52
C THR A 130 6.25 35.03 -5.18
N VAL A 131 6.69 35.20 -6.44
CA VAL A 131 6.47 36.42 -7.21
C VAL A 131 4.98 36.58 -7.58
N ALA A 132 4.31 35.52 -8.02
CA ALA A 132 2.89 35.55 -8.35
C ALA A 132 2.00 35.87 -7.13
N VAL A 133 2.34 35.32 -5.95
CA VAL A 133 1.67 35.62 -4.68
C VAL A 133 1.88 37.08 -4.25
N LYS A 134 3.09 37.65 -4.47
CA LYS A 134 3.34 39.08 -4.22
C LYS A 134 2.64 40.00 -5.23
N SER A 135 2.42 39.55 -6.46
CA SER A 135 1.85 40.38 -7.53
C SER A 135 0.31 40.45 -7.51
N TYR A 136 -0.38 39.50 -6.86
CA TYR A 136 -1.85 39.50 -6.75
C TYR A 136 -2.33 39.09 -5.33
N PRO A 137 -2.31 40.01 -4.35
CA PRO A 137 -2.68 39.70 -2.96
C PRO A 137 -4.18 39.40 -2.76
N SER A 138 -5.04 39.82 -3.70
CA SER A 138 -6.51 39.76 -3.57
C SER A 138 -7.11 38.36 -3.80
N LEU A 139 -6.36 37.42 -4.38
CA LEU A 139 -6.84 36.05 -4.66
C LEU A 139 -6.70 35.09 -3.46
N LEU A 140 -5.87 35.42 -2.46
CA LEU A 140 -5.67 34.61 -1.25
C LEU A 140 -6.80 34.78 -0.21
N ALA A 141 -7.54 35.88 -0.24
CA ALA A 141 -8.64 36.13 0.71
C ALA A 141 -9.89 35.26 0.46
N GLY A 142 -10.00 34.63 -0.72
CA GLY A 142 -11.12 33.77 -1.10
C GLY A 142 -10.95 32.28 -0.71
N LEU A 143 -9.71 31.81 -0.59
CA LEU A 143 -9.39 30.39 -0.38
C LEU A 143 -9.24 30.00 1.10
N ALA A 144 -9.06 30.95 2.02
CA ALA A 144 -8.96 30.69 3.45
C ALA A 144 -10.32 30.46 4.16
N ARG A 145 -11.44 30.41 3.43
CA ARG A 145 -12.80 30.23 3.98
C ARG A 145 -13.47 28.90 3.63
N ARG A 146 -12.77 27.95 3.02
CA ARG A 146 -13.28 26.58 2.84
C ARG A 146 -12.22 25.56 3.20
N GLN A 147 -12.55 24.78 4.23
CA GLN A 147 -11.89 23.59 4.81
C GLN A 147 -10.95 23.86 5.97
#